data_AF-A0A7J2NH99-F1
#
_entry.id   AF-A0A7J2NH99-F1
#
_cell.length_a   1.000
_cell.length_b   1.000
_cell.length_c   1.000
_cell.angle_alpha   90.00
_cell.angle_beta   90.00
_cell.angle_gamma   90.00
#
_symmetry.space_group_name_H-M   'P 1'
#
loop_
_entity.id
_entity.type
_entity.pdbx_description
1 polymer ?
#
loop_
_entity_poly.entity_id
_entity_poly.type
_entity_poly.pdbx_seq_one_letter_code
_entity_poly.pdbx_strand_id
1 'polypeptide(L)'
;MIIPTYNEKDNIREIVQRISSACSSIDSGTEIVIVDDNSPDGTAAFAEGLTGEYNIKVVRRAGKLGLSSAVIEGISAASGSILVVMDADLSHPPEKIPAMVSRITGGEADMVVGSRYAPGGSVENWPIYRRIVSKGATLLARGLTKVKDPMSGFFALRRSAIDGVTLDPIGYKIALEIMARGKISRVVEEPIRFADRKAGKSKLGASEYLKYIDHVIRLYEHKRWWLSKYLKFAFIGGIGTLINLAIFWVLLEIFDVNYLLAAVVSFCVAATNNFLMNRVWTFRSKGRIQVQYFQFMLVSVAGLMLNLIVLKFLVEEFFPWLGFSGDRASILETFSNFLAILLVSIFNFFVNSFWTFSKDMERQV
;
A
#
# COMPACT_ATOMS: atom_id res chain seq x y z
N MET A 1 -5.88 18.85 -17.43
CA MET A 1 -6.14 17.42 -17.69
C MET A 1 -4.83 16.70 -17.95
N ILE A 2 -4.62 15.51 -17.40
CA ILE A 2 -3.40 14.71 -17.56
C ILE A 2 -3.81 13.34 -18.09
N ILE A 3 -3.22 12.94 -19.22
CA ILE A 3 -3.57 11.71 -19.93
C ILE A 3 -2.28 10.93 -20.20
N PRO A 4 -1.96 9.89 -19.41
CA PRO A 4 -0.86 8.98 -19.71
C PRO A 4 -1.23 8.08 -20.90
N THR A 5 -0.28 7.88 -21.82
CA THR A 5 -0.51 7.20 -23.10
C THR A 5 0.60 6.20 -23.43
N TYR A 6 0.21 5.05 -24.00
CA TYR A 6 1.13 4.11 -24.65
C TYR A 6 0.37 3.27 -25.68
N ASN A 7 0.65 3.48 -26.96
CA ASN A 7 -0.09 2.93 -28.10
C ASN A 7 -1.58 3.29 -28.08
N GLU A 8 -1.89 4.58 -28.04
CA GLU A 8 -3.25 5.11 -27.89
C GLU A 8 -3.63 6.05 -29.04
N LYS A 9 -2.88 6.05 -30.15
CA LYS A 9 -3.03 6.99 -31.28
C LYS A 9 -4.48 7.13 -31.75
N ASP A 10 -5.17 6.00 -31.93
CA ASP A 10 -6.54 5.97 -32.46
C ASP A 10 -7.58 6.60 -31.53
N ASN A 11 -7.26 6.73 -30.24
CA ASN A 11 -8.16 7.31 -29.23
C ASN A 11 -7.94 8.82 -29.03
N ILE A 12 -6.76 9.35 -29.38
CA ILE A 12 -6.34 10.72 -29.02
C ILE A 12 -7.30 11.81 -29.52
N ARG A 13 -7.71 11.78 -30.79
CA ARG A 13 -8.58 12.84 -31.33
C ARG A 13 -9.93 12.89 -30.62
N GLU A 14 -10.56 11.73 -30.44
CA GLU A 14 -11.88 11.64 -29.79
C GLU A 14 -11.82 12.05 -28.32
N ILE A 15 -10.81 11.59 -27.57
CA ILE A 15 -10.70 11.92 -26.15
C ILE A 15 -10.42 13.41 -25.94
N VAL A 16 -9.52 14.01 -26.73
CA VAL A 16 -9.23 15.44 -26.69
C VAL A 16 -10.50 16.25 -27.00
N GLN A 17 -11.21 15.91 -28.08
CA GLN A 17 -12.44 16.61 -28.45
C GLN A 17 -13.49 16.54 -27.34
N ARG A 18 -13.74 15.36 -26.76
CA ARG A 18 -14.72 15.18 -25.68
C ARG A 18 -14.32 15.90 -24.41
N ILE A 19 -13.04 15.89 -24.05
CA ILE A 19 -12.52 16.65 -22.91
C ILE A 19 -12.73 18.14 -23.13
N SER A 20 -12.31 18.68 -24.28
CA SER A 20 -12.47 20.10 -24.59
C SER A 20 -13.93 20.53 -24.58
N SER A 21 -14.84 19.72 -25.14
CA SER A 21 -16.28 19.98 -25.09
C SER A 21 -16.87 19.89 -23.69
N ALA A 22 -16.44 18.93 -22.86
CA ALA A 22 -16.92 18.83 -21.48
C ALA A 22 -16.44 20.02 -20.63
N CYS A 23 -15.18 20.39 -20.78
CA CYS A 23 -14.53 21.42 -19.98
C CYS A 23 -14.81 22.85 -20.45
N SER A 24 -15.36 23.06 -21.65
CA SER A 24 -15.72 24.41 -22.13
C SER A 24 -16.73 25.12 -21.23
N SER A 25 -17.52 24.36 -20.45
CA SER A 25 -18.45 24.88 -19.43
C SER A 25 -17.77 25.31 -18.12
N ILE A 26 -16.52 24.91 -17.91
CA ILE A 26 -15.74 25.16 -16.69
C ILE A 26 -14.74 26.30 -16.94
N ASP A 27 -13.89 26.12 -17.95
CA ASP A 27 -12.78 27.00 -18.28
C ASP A 27 -12.36 26.76 -19.73
N SER A 28 -12.50 27.79 -20.57
CA SER A 28 -12.07 27.77 -21.97
C SER A 28 -10.55 27.61 -22.13
N GLY A 29 -9.77 27.86 -21.07
CA GLY A 29 -8.32 27.69 -21.02
C GLY A 29 -7.84 26.31 -20.58
N THR A 30 -8.72 25.31 -20.42
CA THR A 30 -8.35 23.97 -19.94
C THR A 30 -7.19 23.37 -20.74
N GLU A 31 -6.03 23.19 -20.08
CA GLU A 31 -4.88 22.52 -20.68
C GLU A 31 -5.02 21.00 -20.64
N ILE A 32 -4.56 20.33 -21.70
CA ILE A 32 -4.49 18.87 -21.80
C ILE A 32 -3.02 18.45 -21.92
N VAL A 33 -2.50 17.83 -20.87
CA VAL A 33 -1.13 17.30 -20.83
C VAL A 33 -1.17 15.82 -21.21
N ILE A 34 -0.72 15.51 -22.42
CA ILE A 34 -0.55 14.15 -22.90
C ILE A 34 0.87 13.70 -22.56
N VAL A 35 0.99 12.62 -21.81
CA VAL A 35 2.29 12.06 -21.41
C VAL A 35 2.47 10.72 -22.11
N ASP A 36 3.42 10.65 -23.04
CA ASP A 36 3.61 9.49 -23.91
C ASP A 36 4.90 8.72 -23.58
N ASP A 37 4.75 7.43 -23.33
CA ASP A 37 5.82 6.49 -22.96
C ASP A 37 6.62 5.98 -24.19
N ASN A 38 6.95 6.89 -25.11
CA ASN A 38 7.61 6.61 -26.39
C ASN A 38 6.85 5.57 -27.24
N SER A 39 5.59 5.88 -27.55
CA SER A 39 4.74 4.94 -28.29
C SER A 39 5.24 4.70 -29.71
N PRO A 40 5.49 3.43 -30.11
CA PRO A 40 5.92 3.11 -31.47
C PRO A 40 4.85 3.37 -32.55
N ASP A 41 3.58 3.53 -32.17
CA ASP A 41 2.48 3.81 -33.10
C ASP A 41 2.39 5.28 -33.56
N GLY A 42 3.23 6.15 -32.99
CA GLY A 42 3.23 7.58 -33.28
C GLY A 42 2.20 8.39 -32.49
N THR A 43 1.70 7.88 -31.35
CA THR A 43 0.74 8.58 -30.46
C THR A 43 1.18 10.03 -30.16
N ALA A 44 2.42 10.25 -29.74
CA ALA A 44 2.93 11.59 -29.42
C ALA A 44 2.91 12.54 -30.63
N ALA A 45 3.40 12.08 -31.79
CA ALA A 45 3.43 12.89 -33.01
C ALA A 45 2.01 13.25 -33.49
N PHE A 46 1.06 12.32 -33.34
CA PHE A 46 -0.34 12.60 -33.64
C PHE A 46 -0.94 13.64 -32.69
N ALA A 47 -0.67 13.53 -31.38
CA ALA A 47 -1.12 14.50 -30.39
C ALA A 47 -0.55 15.91 -30.62
N GLU A 48 0.71 16.01 -31.03
CA GLU A 48 1.34 17.28 -31.41
C GLU A 48 0.67 17.93 -32.63
N GLY A 49 0.19 17.13 -33.58
CA GLY A 49 -0.57 17.64 -34.72
C GLY A 49 -1.89 18.32 -34.33
N LEU A 50 -2.39 18.10 -33.11
CA LEU A 50 -3.64 18.68 -32.61
C LEU A 50 -3.45 19.98 -31.81
N THR A 51 -2.21 20.43 -31.57
CA THR A 51 -1.94 21.63 -30.74
C THR A 51 -2.41 22.93 -31.39
N GLY A 52 -2.67 22.93 -32.71
CA GLY A 52 -3.27 24.07 -33.40
C GLY A 52 -4.79 24.17 -33.21
N GLU A 53 -5.45 23.06 -32.84
CA GLU A 53 -6.90 22.98 -32.63
C GLU A 53 -7.26 23.06 -31.13
N TYR A 54 -6.39 22.57 -30.25
CA TYR A 54 -6.66 22.41 -28.82
C TYR A 54 -5.46 22.82 -27.96
N ASN A 55 -5.72 23.27 -26.72
CA ASN A 55 -4.68 23.59 -25.74
C ASN A 55 -4.01 22.31 -25.19
N ILE A 56 -3.08 21.75 -25.96
CA ILE A 56 -2.39 20.50 -25.66
C ILE A 56 -0.91 20.76 -25.38
N LYS A 57 -0.39 20.08 -24.36
CA LYS A 57 1.04 19.94 -24.09
C LYS A 57 1.41 18.47 -24.19
N VAL A 58 2.39 18.12 -25.03
CA VAL A 58 2.87 16.75 -25.17
C VAL A 58 4.20 16.59 -24.43
N VAL A 59 4.27 15.60 -23.55
CA VAL A 59 5.48 15.21 -22.82
C VAL A 59 5.91 13.85 -23.35
N ARG A 60 7.01 13.82 -24.09
CA ARG A 60 7.62 12.58 -24.61
C ARG A 60 8.64 12.04 -23.63
N ARG A 61 8.47 10.80 -23.22
CA ARG A 61 9.37 10.13 -22.28
C ARG A 61 10.33 9.21 -23.04
N ALA A 62 11.46 8.86 -22.44
CA ALA A 62 12.48 8.03 -23.10
C ALA A 62 12.02 6.59 -23.39
N GLY A 63 10.98 6.10 -22.70
CA GLY A 63 10.46 4.76 -22.88
C GLY A 63 9.29 4.44 -21.97
N LYS A 64 8.91 3.16 -21.92
CA LYS A 64 7.81 2.65 -21.10
C LYS A 64 8.19 2.55 -19.63
N LEU A 65 8.15 3.69 -18.94
CA LEU A 65 8.51 3.83 -17.53
C LEU A 65 7.32 3.58 -16.60
N GLY A 66 6.10 3.51 -17.13
CA GLY A 66 4.91 3.02 -16.43
C GLY A 66 3.94 4.12 -15.98
N LEU A 67 2.66 3.75 -15.84
CA LEU A 67 1.52 4.67 -15.71
C LEU A 67 1.67 5.68 -14.56
N SER A 68 1.96 5.22 -13.33
CA SER A 68 2.02 6.15 -12.19
C SER A 68 3.14 7.19 -12.36
N SER A 69 4.27 6.80 -12.97
CA SER A 69 5.37 7.73 -13.24
C SER A 69 5.02 8.74 -14.35
N ALA A 70 4.25 8.33 -15.37
CA ALA A 70 3.74 9.23 -16.40
C ALA A 70 2.79 10.26 -15.79
N VAL A 71 1.93 9.85 -14.86
CA VAL A 71 1.03 10.77 -14.15
C VAL A 71 1.82 11.77 -13.31
N ILE A 72 2.86 11.35 -12.59
CA ILE A 72 3.73 12.27 -11.82
C ILE A 72 4.37 13.31 -12.76
N GLU A 73 4.93 12.88 -13.89
CA GLU A 73 5.55 13.78 -14.85
C GLU A 73 4.53 14.75 -15.47
N GLY A 74 3.30 14.27 -15.71
CA GLY A 74 2.18 15.12 -16.15
C GLY A 74 1.74 16.14 -15.10
N ILE A 75 1.73 15.77 -13.81
CA ILE A 75 1.45 16.69 -12.69
C ILE A 75 2.50 17.80 -12.64
N SER A 76 3.78 17.46 -12.81
CA SER A 76 4.88 18.42 -12.86
C SER A 76 4.81 19.32 -14.10
N ALA A 77 4.36 18.80 -15.24
CA ALA A 77 4.26 19.55 -16.48
C ALA A 77 3.01 20.45 -16.57
N ALA A 78 1.94 20.12 -15.84
CA ALA A 78 0.72 20.92 -15.77
C ALA A 78 0.93 22.22 -15.00
N SER A 79 0.14 23.24 -15.31
CA SER A 79 0.07 24.54 -14.66
C SER A 79 -1.19 24.74 -13.82
N GLY A 80 -2.25 23.97 -14.08
CA GLY A 80 -3.55 24.08 -13.41
C GLY A 80 -3.52 23.89 -11.89
N SER A 81 -4.41 24.61 -11.19
CA SER A 81 -4.66 24.50 -9.75
C SER A 81 -5.50 23.27 -9.37
N ILE A 82 -6.39 22.85 -10.28
CA ILE A 82 -7.11 21.58 -10.23
C ILE A 82 -6.53 20.64 -11.27
N LEU A 83 -6.12 19.46 -10.80
CA LEU A 83 -5.54 18.42 -11.63
C LEU A 83 -6.60 17.34 -11.83
N VAL A 84 -6.71 16.83 -13.04
CA VAL A 84 -7.61 15.74 -13.39
C VAL A 84 -6.82 14.75 -14.21
N VAL A 85 -6.87 13.48 -13.82
CA VAL A 85 -6.15 12.38 -14.45
C VAL A 85 -7.17 11.39 -14.97
N MET A 86 -7.00 10.90 -16.21
CA MET A 86 -7.82 9.82 -16.76
C MET A 86 -7.05 9.00 -17.80
N ASP A 87 -7.45 7.73 -17.98
CA ASP A 87 -6.90 6.87 -19.04
C ASP A 87 -7.32 7.34 -20.45
N ALA A 88 -6.48 7.05 -21.44
CA ALA A 88 -6.68 7.48 -22.83
C ALA A 88 -7.70 6.64 -23.64
N ASP A 89 -8.14 5.51 -23.10
CA ASP A 89 -8.83 4.42 -23.83
C ASP A 89 -10.35 4.58 -23.98
N LEU A 90 -10.87 5.78 -23.67
CA LEU A 90 -12.29 6.14 -23.66
C LEU A 90 -13.18 5.33 -22.68
N SER A 91 -12.59 4.50 -21.80
CA SER A 91 -13.36 3.80 -20.75
C SER A 91 -13.91 4.72 -19.67
N HIS A 92 -13.27 5.87 -19.46
CA HIS A 92 -13.71 6.92 -18.55
C HIS A 92 -14.49 8.01 -19.29
N PRO A 93 -15.66 8.44 -18.80
CA PRO A 93 -16.46 9.48 -19.47
C PRO A 93 -15.92 10.90 -19.16
N PRO A 94 -15.39 11.64 -20.16
CA PRO A 94 -14.97 13.04 -19.96
C PRO A 94 -16.11 13.95 -19.49
N GLU A 95 -17.35 13.60 -19.78
CA GLU A 95 -18.54 14.37 -19.41
C GLU A 95 -18.76 14.43 -17.89
N LYS A 96 -18.05 13.61 -17.12
CA LYS A 96 -18.05 13.65 -15.65
C LYS A 96 -17.05 14.64 -15.05
N ILE A 97 -16.12 15.17 -15.85
CA ILE A 97 -15.11 16.13 -15.39
C ILE A 97 -15.75 17.38 -14.74
N PRO A 98 -16.78 18.03 -15.33
CA PRO A 98 -17.39 19.22 -14.73
C PRO A 98 -17.94 18.98 -13.33
N ALA A 99 -18.63 17.85 -13.12
CA ALA A 99 -19.16 17.48 -11.81
C ALA A 99 -18.03 17.25 -10.80
N MET A 100 -16.96 16.55 -11.20
CA MET A 100 -15.81 16.30 -10.33
C MET A 100 -15.08 17.58 -9.93
N VAL A 101 -14.85 18.48 -10.89
CA VAL A 101 -14.19 19.77 -10.64
C VAL A 101 -15.06 20.66 -9.75
N SER A 102 -16.36 20.74 -10.01
CA SER A 102 -17.31 21.55 -9.24
C SER A 102 -17.34 21.16 -7.75
N ARG A 103 -17.34 19.86 -7.44
CA ARG A 103 -17.25 19.37 -6.05
C ARG A 103 -15.96 19.82 -5.36
N ILE A 104 -14.85 19.84 -6.09
CA ILE A 104 -13.59 20.31 -5.53
C ILE A 104 -13.66 21.82 -5.30
N THR A 105 -13.98 22.60 -6.33
CA THR A 105 -13.99 24.07 -6.25
C THR A 105 -15.01 24.59 -5.25
N GLY A 106 -16.17 23.92 -5.11
CA GLY A 106 -17.19 24.19 -4.10
C GLY A 106 -16.80 23.79 -2.66
N GLY A 107 -15.62 23.19 -2.46
CA GLY A 107 -15.11 22.84 -1.12
C GLY A 107 -15.69 21.54 -0.55
N GLU A 108 -16.38 20.73 -1.37
CA GLU A 108 -16.91 19.45 -0.91
C GLU A 108 -15.82 18.42 -0.69
N ALA A 109 -14.67 18.50 -1.38
CA ALA A 109 -13.58 17.53 -1.32
C ALA A 109 -12.21 18.11 -1.71
N ASP A 110 -11.13 17.47 -1.24
CA ASP A 110 -9.76 17.73 -1.71
C ASP A 110 -9.44 16.91 -2.96
N MET A 111 -10.09 15.75 -3.08
CA MET A 111 -9.97 14.82 -4.19
C MET A 111 -11.33 14.19 -4.50
N VAL A 112 -11.63 14.01 -5.78
CA VAL A 112 -12.82 13.32 -6.26
C VAL A 112 -12.40 12.14 -7.12
N VAL A 113 -12.96 10.96 -6.87
CA VAL A 113 -12.67 9.74 -7.63
C VAL A 113 -13.89 9.38 -8.47
N GLY A 114 -13.68 9.18 -9.77
CA GLY A 114 -14.68 8.56 -10.63
C GLY A 114 -14.85 7.10 -10.24
N SER A 115 -16.00 6.76 -9.65
CA SER A 115 -16.21 5.47 -8.98
C SER A 115 -17.21 4.60 -9.70
N ARG A 116 -16.79 3.36 -9.98
CA ARG A 116 -17.64 2.29 -10.53
C ARG A 116 -18.59 1.70 -9.49
N TYR A 117 -18.29 1.89 -8.21
CA TYR A 117 -18.95 1.21 -7.09
C TYR A 117 -19.72 2.17 -6.17
N ALA A 118 -19.66 3.48 -6.43
CA ALA A 118 -20.55 4.45 -5.83
C ALA A 118 -22.01 4.24 -6.29
N PRO A 119 -23.02 4.65 -5.50
CA PRO A 119 -24.42 4.58 -5.93
C PRO A 119 -24.62 5.30 -7.27
N GLY A 120 -25.18 4.61 -8.27
CA GLY A 120 -25.31 5.09 -9.66
C GLY A 120 -24.11 4.79 -10.57
N GLY A 121 -23.00 4.30 -10.02
CA GLY A 121 -21.85 3.80 -10.77
C GLY A 121 -22.11 2.41 -11.34
N SER A 122 -21.49 2.10 -12.48
CA SER A 122 -21.65 0.80 -13.12
C SER A 122 -20.43 0.41 -13.95
N VAL A 123 -20.35 -0.88 -14.26
CA VAL A 123 -19.32 -1.45 -15.13
C VAL A 123 -19.98 -2.30 -16.20
N GLU A 124 -19.69 -2.01 -17.46
CA GLU A 124 -20.26 -2.71 -18.59
C GLU A 124 -19.48 -3.98 -18.90
N ASN A 125 -20.20 -5.07 -19.19
CA ASN A 125 -19.68 -6.31 -19.78
C ASN A 125 -18.50 -7.01 -19.10
N TRP A 126 -18.14 -6.62 -17.86
CA TRP A 126 -17.06 -7.29 -17.14
C TRP A 126 -17.40 -8.73 -16.78
N PRO A 127 -16.53 -9.69 -17.12
CA PRO A 127 -16.62 -11.06 -16.62
C PRO A 127 -16.64 -11.10 -15.08
N ILE A 128 -17.32 -12.09 -14.50
CA ILE A 128 -17.47 -12.24 -13.05
C ILE A 128 -16.10 -12.34 -12.36
N TYR A 129 -15.15 -13.09 -12.93
CA TYR A 129 -13.81 -13.24 -12.35
C TYR A 129 -13.11 -11.88 -12.19
N ARG A 130 -13.24 -10.97 -13.17
CA ARG A 130 -12.65 -9.62 -13.12
C ARG A 130 -13.27 -8.79 -12.00
N ARG A 131 -14.57 -8.96 -11.73
CA ARG A 131 -15.27 -8.32 -10.61
C ARG A 131 -14.77 -8.85 -9.26
N ILE A 132 -14.54 -10.15 -9.14
CA ILE A 132 -14.00 -10.78 -7.92
C ILE A 132 -12.59 -10.27 -7.65
N VAL A 133 -11.70 -10.29 -8.66
CA VAL A 133 -10.33 -9.78 -8.53
C VAL A 133 -10.33 -8.30 -8.13
N SER A 134 -11.19 -7.48 -8.74
CA SER A 134 -11.34 -6.07 -8.38
C SER A 134 -11.78 -5.88 -6.93
N LYS A 135 -12.78 -6.64 -6.45
CA LYS A 135 -13.22 -6.60 -5.05
C LYS A 135 -12.13 -7.05 -4.08
N GLY A 136 -11.34 -8.07 -4.43
CA GLY A 136 -10.19 -8.53 -3.65
C GLY A 136 -9.13 -7.44 -3.52
N ALA A 137 -8.78 -6.77 -4.63
CA ALA A 137 -7.88 -5.63 -4.60
C ALA A 137 -8.42 -4.49 -3.72
N THR A 138 -9.69 -4.11 -3.89
CA THR A 138 -10.34 -3.10 -3.04
C THR A 138 -10.28 -3.47 -1.56
N LEU A 139 -10.47 -4.75 -1.21
CA LEU A 139 -10.39 -5.22 0.18
C LEU A 139 -9.00 -4.98 0.78
N LEU A 140 -7.92 -5.21 0.02
CA LEU A 140 -6.55 -4.95 0.47
C LEU A 140 -6.31 -3.46 0.74
N ALA A 141 -6.92 -2.57 -0.06
CA ALA A 141 -6.79 -1.11 0.10
C ALA A 141 -7.64 -0.50 1.22
N ARG A 142 -8.61 -1.23 1.81
CA ARG A 142 -9.58 -0.67 2.78
C ARG A 142 -8.96 -0.05 4.04
N GLY A 143 -7.83 -0.56 4.51
CA GLY A 143 -7.13 0.02 5.66
C GLY A 143 -6.39 1.33 5.34
N LEU A 144 -6.23 1.65 4.05
CA LEU A 144 -5.60 2.86 3.55
C LEU A 144 -6.64 3.95 3.22
N THR A 145 -7.78 3.57 2.66
CA THR A 145 -8.85 4.51 2.24
C THR A 145 -10.25 3.92 2.42
N LYS A 146 -11.24 4.79 2.65
CA LYS A 146 -12.67 4.43 2.76
C LYS A 146 -13.41 4.47 1.42
N VAL A 147 -12.76 4.93 0.36
CA VAL A 147 -13.30 5.00 -1.01
C VAL A 147 -13.68 3.61 -1.50
N LYS A 148 -14.86 3.47 -2.11
CA LYS A 148 -15.36 2.18 -2.64
C LYS A 148 -14.60 1.73 -3.88
N ASP A 149 -14.14 2.67 -4.71
CA ASP A 149 -13.31 2.41 -5.88
C ASP A 149 -11.89 3.00 -5.79
N PRO A 150 -11.04 2.47 -4.90
CA PRO A 150 -9.69 3.00 -4.71
C PRO A 150 -8.73 2.70 -5.87
N MET A 151 -9.22 1.95 -6.86
CA MET A 151 -8.44 1.44 -7.99
C MET A 151 -8.69 2.24 -9.27
N SER A 152 -9.55 3.25 -9.22
CA SER A 152 -9.89 4.07 -10.38
C SER A 152 -8.68 4.84 -10.91
N GLY A 153 -8.54 4.88 -12.24
CA GLY A 153 -7.57 5.73 -12.93
C GLY A 153 -8.12 7.13 -13.22
N PHE A 154 -9.39 7.39 -12.89
CA PHE A 154 -10.07 8.65 -13.14
C PHE A 154 -10.34 9.40 -11.84
N PHE A 155 -9.61 10.49 -11.64
CA PHE A 155 -9.73 11.30 -10.42
C PHE A 155 -9.37 12.75 -10.68
N ALA A 156 -9.90 13.63 -9.85
CA ALA A 156 -9.57 15.04 -9.78
C ALA A 156 -9.04 15.38 -8.38
N LEU A 157 -8.14 16.34 -8.26
CA LEU A 157 -7.62 16.82 -6.98
C LEU A 157 -7.17 18.27 -7.06
N ARG A 158 -7.11 18.94 -5.90
CA ARG A 158 -6.37 20.21 -5.77
C ARG A 158 -4.88 19.92 -5.83
N ARG A 159 -4.11 20.71 -6.59
CA ARG A 159 -2.65 20.63 -6.62
C ARG A 159 -2.05 20.73 -5.20
N SER A 160 -2.58 21.64 -4.38
CA SER A 160 -2.15 21.84 -2.99
C SER A 160 -2.26 20.59 -2.11
N ALA A 161 -3.08 19.60 -2.48
CA ALA A 161 -3.20 18.34 -1.76
C ALA A 161 -1.96 17.44 -1.91
N ILE A 162 -1.06 17.73 -2.87
CA ILE A 162 0.18 16.97 -3.09
C ILE A 162 1.43 17.86 -3.05
N ASP A 163 1.29 19.16 -2.77
CA ASP A 163 2.43 20.07 -2.66
C ASP A 163 3.33 19.72 -1.48
N GLY A 164 4.62 19.53 -1.76
CA GLY A 164 5.63 19.12 -0.78
C GLY A 164 5.51 17.65 -0.32
N VAL A 165 4.69 16.84 -0.98
CA VAL A 165 4.54 15.41 -0.69
C VAL A 165 5.43 14.59 -1.62
N THR A 166 6.24 13.69 -1.06
CA THR A 166 7.03 12.74 -1.86
C THR A 166 6.18 11.51 -2.19
N LEU A 167 5.72 11.43 -3.43
CA LEU A 167 5.03 10.25 -3.98
C LEU A 167 6.08 9.25 -4.49
N ASP A 168 5.95 7.98 -4.12
CA ASP A 168 6.81 6.87 -4.59
C ASP A 168 5.93 5.69 -5.04
N PRO A 169 5.11 5.88 -6.10
CA PRO A 169 4.15 4.86 -6.52
C PRO A 169 4.84 3.73 -7.27
N ILE A 170 4.31 2.51 -7.09
CA ILE A 170 4.72 1.35 -7.88
C ILE A 170 3.62 0.96 -8.85
N GLY A 171 3.99 0.80 -10.11
CA GLY A 171 3.08 0.34 -11.14
C GLY A 171 2.09 1.43 -11.57
N TYR A 172 0.80 1.23 -11.27
CA TYR A 172 -0.30 1.88 -12.00
C TYR A 172 -1.43 2.42 -11.13
N LYS A 173 -1.27 2.46 -9.80
CA LYS A 173 -2.32 2.89 -8.85
C LYS A 173 -1.98 4.18 -8.11
N ILE A 174 -1.67 5.21 -8.89
CA ILE A 174 -1.30 6.54 -8.40
C ILE A 174 -2.40 7.21 -7.55
N ALA A 175 -3.68 6.99 -7.84
CA ALA A 175 -4.77 7.54 -7.02
C ALA A 175 -4.70 7.04 -5.57
N LEU A 176 -4.36 5.76 -5.37
CA LEU A 176 -4.21 5.16 -4.05
C LEU A 176 -2.98 5.72 -3.30
N GLU A 177 -1.87 5.92 -4.02
CA GLU A 177 -0.68 6.59 -3.48
C GLU A 177 -1.02 7.99 -2.96
N ILE A 178 -1.70 8.79 -3.79
CA ILE A 178 -2.12 10.15 -3.47
C ILE A 178 -3.06 10.16 -2.26
N MET A 179 -4.05 9.27 -2.19
CA MET A 179 -4.94 9.16 -1.02
C MET A 179 -4.21 8.75 0.26
N ALA A 180 -3.11 8.00 0.15
CA ALA A 180 -2.39 7.49 1.31
C ALA A 180 -1.31 8.46 1.83
N ARG A 181 -0.67 9.24 0.94
CA ARG A 181 0.44 10.14 1.28
C ARG A 181 0.13 11.63 1.13
N GLY A 182 -0.86 11.97 0.32
CA GLY A 182 -1.27 13.34 0.08
C GLY A 182 -1.87 13.99 1.32
N LYS A 183 -1.88 15.33 1.32
CA LYS A 183 -2.58 16.19 2.29
C LYS A 183 -4.09 16.19 1.97
N ILE A 184 -4.70 15.01 2.00
CA ILE A 184 -6.11 14.79 1.63
C ILE A 184 -6.90 14.48 2.88
N SER A 185 -7.82 15.38 3.23
CA SER A 185 -8.72 15.19 4.37
C SER A 185 -10.02 14.53 3.91
N ARG A 186 -10.51 14.90 2.73
CA ARG A 186 -11.80 14.42 2.23
C ARG A 186 -11.74 13.98 0.78
N VAL A 187 -12.15 12.73 0.57
CA VAL A 187 -12.32 12.14 -0.76
C VAL A 187 -13.81 11.88 -0.99
N VAL A 188 -14.32 12.32 -2.13
CA VAL A 188 -15.70 12.07 -2.58
C VAL A 188 -15.67 11.18 -3.82
N GLU A 189 -16.69 10.34 -3.97
CA GLU A 189 -16.85 9.48 -5.14
C GLU A 189 -17.93 10.04 -6.07
N GLU A 190 -17.57 10.32 -7.32
CA GLU A 190 -18.51 10.67 -8.37
C GLU A 190 -18.86 9.40 -9.17
N PRO A 191 -20.13 8.97 -9.24
CA PRO A 191 -20.49 7.75 -9.94
C PRO A 191 -20.22 7.85 -11.43
N ILE A 192 -19.54 6.85 -11.99
CA ILE A 192 -19.25 6.74 -13.42
C ILE A 192 -19.79 5.42 -13.99
N ARG A 193 -20.16 5.46 -15.28
CA ARG A 193 -20.38 4.25 -16.08
C ARG A 193 -19.08 3.94 -16.81
N PHE A 194 -18.45 2.83 -16.45
CA PHE A 194 -17.18 2.41 -17.01
C PHE A 194 -17.43 1.46 -18.18
N ALA A 195 -17.10 1.94 -19.38
CA ALA A 195 -17.26 1.20 -20.62
C ALA A 195 -16.04 0.32 -20.90
N ASP A 196 -16.23 -0.75 -21.67
CA ASP A 196 -15.09 -1.48 -22.22
C ASP A 196 -14.31 -0.60 -23.21
N ARG A 197 -13.01 -0.86 -23.31
CA ARG A 197 -12.11 -0.12 -24.20
C ARG A 197 -12.60 -0.19 -25.64
N LYS A 198 -12.62 0.95 -26.32
CA LYS A 198 -13.00 1.02 -27.74
C LYS A 198 -11.94 0.39 -28.65
N ALA A 199 -10.66 0.55 -28.29
CA ALA A 199 -9.51 0.00 -29.00
C ALA A 199 -8.39 -0.46 -28.05
N GLY A 200 -7.52 -1.37 -28.52
CA GLY A 200 -6.34 -1.84 -27.80
C GLY A 200 -6.52 -3.09 -26.93
N LYS A 201 -5.41 -3.77 -26.59
CA LYS A 201 -5.39 -4.97 -25.74
C LYS A 201 -5.15 -4.62 -24.26
N SER A 202 -5.83 -5.32 -23.35
CA SER A 202 -5.56 -5.23 -21.90
C SER A 202 -4.17 -5.79 -21.57
N LYS A 203 -3.36 -5.02 -20.84
CA LYS A 203 -1.95 -5.31 -20.52
C LYS A 203 -1.72 -5.81 -19.09
N LEU A 204 -2.78 -6.17 -18.35
CA LEU A 204 -2.65 -6.63 -16.97
C LEU A 204 -2.23 -8.10 -16.93
N GLY A 205 -0.95 -8.35 -16.65
CA GLY A 205 -0.39 -9.68 -16.39
C GLY A 205 -0.18 -9.95 -14.89
N ALA A 206 0.43 -11.09 -14.58
CA ALA A 206 0.76 -11.50 -13.21
C ALA A 206 1.70 -10.50 -12.50
N SER A 207 2.63 -9.91 -13.25
CA SER A 207 3.57 -8.91 -12.74
C SER A 207 2.87 -7.68 -12.17
N GLU A 208 1.79 -7.23 -12.81
CA GLU A 208 1.02 -6.06 -12.39
C GLU A 208 0.31 -6.31 -11.06
N TYR A 209 -0.20 -7.53 -10.84
CA TYR A 209 -0.80 -7.91 -9.55
C TYR A 209 0.23 -7.92 -8.42
N LEU A 210 1.42 -8.46 -8.66
CA LEU A 210 2.51 -8.45 -7.66
C LEU A 210 2.98 -7.03 -7.34
N LYS A 211 3.11 -6.18 -8.36
CA LYS A 211 3.42 -4.75 -8.18
C LYS A 211 2.38 -4.04 -7.34
N TYR A 212 1.09 -4.34 -7.55
CA TYR A 212 0.03 -3.78 -6.73
C TYR A 212 0.11 -4.23 -5.26
N ILE A 213 0.39 -5.51 -5.01
CA ILE A 213 0.55 -6.02 -3.64
C ILE A 213 1.75 -5.33 -2.95
N ASP A 214 2.90 -5.22 -3.63
CA ASP A 214 4.06 -4.50 -3.10
C ASP A 214 3.71 -3.03 -2.80
N HIS A 215 2.98 -2.39 -3.71
CA HIS A 215 2.53 -1.00 -3.53
C HIS A 215 1.66 -0.84 -2.27
N VAL A 216 0.66 -1.71 -2.09
CA VAL A 216 -0.21 -1.70 -0.90
C VAL A 216 0.60 -1.91 0.39
N ILE A 217 1.54 -2.85 0.38
CA ILE A 217 2.41 -3.11 1.54
C ILE A 217 3.20 -1.85 1.90
N ARG A 218 3.84 -1.19 0.92
CA ARG A 218 4.58 0.06 1.16
C ARG A 218 3.71 1.19 1.70
N LEU A 219 2.45 1.26 1.26
CA LEU A 219 1.51 2.25 1.78
C LEU A 219 1.09 1.96 3.22
N TYR A 220 0.91 0.70 3.60
CA TYR A 220 0.71 0.33 5.00
C TYR A 220 1.95 0.57 5.86
N GLU A 221 3.15 0.33 5.32
CA GLU A 221 4.40 0.67 5.99
C GLU A 221 4.52 2.17 6.25
N HIS A 222 4.07 3.01 5.33
CA HIS A 222 4.03 4.45 5.52
C HIS A 222 2.95 4.88 6.52
N LYS A 223 1.70 4.44 6.34
CA LYS A 223 0.55 4.91 7.14
C LYS A 223 0.44 4.27 8.52
N ARG A 224 0.90 3.02 8.66
CA ARG A 224 0.83 2.19 9.87
C ARG A 224 2.15 1.48 10.11
N TRP A 225 3.22 2.26 10.20
CA TRP A 225 4.60 1.77 10.31
C TRP A 225 4.77 0.74 11.44
N TRP A 226 4.20 1.00 12.62
CA TRP A 226 4.37 0.13 13.79
C TRP A 226 3.68 -1.22 13.60
N LEU A 227 2.43 -1.20 13.10
CA LEU A 227 1.64 -2.42 12.92
C LEU A 227 2.22 -3.30 11.82
N SER A 228 2.63 -2.70 10.71
CA SER A 228 3.24 -3.45 9.60
C SER A 228 4.57 -4.10 9.99
N LYS A 229 5.45 -3.38 10.71
CA LYS A 229 6.70 -3.96 11.23
C LYS A 229 6.45 -4.99 12.33
N TYR A 230 5.47 -4.77 13.21
CA TYR A 230 5.08 -5.74 14.23
C TYR A 230 4.57 -7.04 13.63
N LEU A 231 3.73 -6.99 12.59
CA LEU A 231 3.26 -8.20 11.92
C LEU A 231 4.40 -9.02 11.30
N LYS A 232 5.40 -8.37 10.70
CA LYS A 232 6.62 -9.05 10.22
C LYS A 232 7.43 -9.64 11.36
N PHE A 233 7.59 -8.88 12.45
CA PHE A 233 8.31 -9.30 13.65
C PHE A 233 7.64 -10.54 14.29
N ALA A 234 6.31 -10.51 14.44
CA ALA A 234 5.52 -11.61 14.98
C ALA A 234 5.57 -12.85 14.07
N PHE A 235 5.51 -12.66 12.74
CA PHE A 235 5.66 -13.74 11.77
C PHE A 235 7.03 -14.42 11.88
N ILE A 236 8.12 -13.64 11.93
CA ILE A 236 9.47 -14.17 12.17
C ILE A 236 9.54 -14.88 13.52
N GLY A 237 8.96 -14.29 14.57
CA GLY A 237 8.90 -14.90 15.90
C GLY A 237 8.24 -16.28 15.87
N GLY A 238 7.12 -16.42 15.15
CA GLY A 238 6.43 -17.70 14.95
C GLY A 238 7.30 -18.74 14.24
N ILE A 239 7.99 -18.35 13.16
CA ILE A 239 8.97 -19.22 12.48
C ILE A 239 10.10 -19.62 13.43
N GLY A 240 10.63 -18.68 14.21
CA GLY A 240 11.65 -18.92 15.22
C GLY A 240 11.22 -19.94 16.26
N THR A 241 9.97 -19.89 16.72
CA THR A 241 9.42 -20.89 17.64
C THR A 241 9.40 -22.29 17.01
N LEU A 242 9.02 -22.41 15.74
CA LEU A 242 9.06 -23.70 15.04
C LEU A 242 10.49 -24.24 14.90
N ILE A 243 11.45 -23.37 14.58
CA ILE A 243 12.88 -23.71 14.53
C ILE A 243 13.37 -24.15 15.91
N ASN A 244 13.01 -23.44 16.97
CA ASN A 244 13.36 -23.81 18.34
C ASN A 244 12.88 -25.22 18.68
N LEU A 245 11.60 -25.52 18.41
CA LEU A 245 11.02 -26.84 18.69
C LEU A 245 11.70 -27.95 17.88
N ALA A 246 11.97 -27.71 16.60
CA ALA A 246 12.63 -28.70 15.74
C ALA A 246 14.06 -29.01 16.21
N ILE A 247 14.85 -27.98 16.55
CA ILE A 247 16.22 -28.15 17.05
C ILE A 247 16.21 -28.83 18.41
N PHE A 248 15.32 -28.41 19.30
CA PHE A 248 15.18 -29.02 20.62
C PHE A 248 14.89 -30.52 20.51
N TRP A 249 13.92 -30.91 19.66
CA TRP A 249 13.59 -32.31 19.40
C TRP A 249 14.76 -33.10 18.81
N VAL A 250 15.47 -32.54 17.82
CA VAL A 250 16.66 -33.18 17.23
C VAL A 250 17.76 -33.41 18.27
N LEU A 251 18.01 -32.43 19.15
CA LEU A 251 19.04 -32.55 20.19
C LEU A 251 18.70 -33.62 21.22
N LEU A 252 17.42 -33.78 21.56
CA LEU A 252 16.97 -34.83 22.47
C LEU A 252 17.03 -36.22 21.82
N GLU A 253 16.41 -36.39 20.65
CA GLU A 253 16.18 -37.73 20.08
C GLU A 253 17.36 -38.27 19.26
N ILE A 254 18.09 -37.40 18.58
CA ILE A 254 19.17 -37.82 17.66
C ILE A 254 20.53 -37.77 18.34
N PHE A 255 20.76 -36.75 19.17
CA PHE A 255 22.06 -36.50 19.80
C PHE A 255 22.12 -36.83 21.29
N ASP A 256 21.00 -37.28 21.89
CA ASP A 256 20.88 -37.63 23.32
C ASP A 256 21.44 -36.55 24.26
N VAL A 257 21.22 -35.28 23.89
CA VAL A 257 21.69 -34.13 24.66
C VAL A 257 20.75 -33.89 25.84
N ASN A 258 21.31 -33.56 27.00
CA ASN A 258 20.51 -33.19 28.17
C ASN A 258 19.52 -32.06 27.86
N TYR A 259 18.27 -32.19 28.34
CA TYR A 259 17.18 -31.25 28.04
C TYR A 259 17.47 -29.78 28.40
N LEU A 260 18.23 -29.51 29.46
CA LEU A 260 18.62 -28.13 29.81
C LEU A 260 19.57 -27.55 28.77
N LEU A 261 20.58 -28.33 28.37
CA LEU A 261 21.53 -27.92 27.35
C LEU A 261 20.84 -27.80 25.98
N ALA A 262 19.96 -28.74 25.64
CA ALA A 262 19.16 -28.69 24.42
C ALA A 262 18.29 -27.42 24.35
N ALA A 263 17.64 -27.03 25.45
CA ALA A 263 16.80 -25.83 25.52
C ALA A 263 17.61 -24.54 25.31
N VAL A 264 18.80 -24.45 25.90
CA VAL A 264 19.69 -23.29 25.73
C VAL A 264 20.17 -23.20 24.28
N VAL A 265 20.64 -24.32 23.71
CA VAL A 265 21.15 -24.36 22.33
C VAL A 265 20.03 -24.04 21.33
N SER A 266 18.86 -24.66 21.46
CA SER A 266 17.73 -24.40 20.55
C SER A 266 17.27 -22.95 20.62
N PHE A 267 17.21 -22.37 21.82
CA PHE A 267 16.87 -20.96 22.02
C PHE A 267 17.89 -20.04 21.33
N CYS A 268 19.19 -20.29 21.52
CA CYS A 268 20.25 -19.51 20.88
C CYS A 268 20.16 -19.54 19.36
N VAL A 269 19.92 -20.72 18.76
CA VAL A 269 19.78 -20.83 17.30
C VAL A 269 18.53 -20.12 16.80
N ALA A 270 17.39 -20.29 17.47
CA ALA A 270 16.14 -19.63 17.09
C ALA A 270 16.23 -18.09 17.25
N ALA A 271 16.81 -17.61 18.35
CA ALA A 271 17.02 -16.18 18.58
C ALA A 271 17.97 -15.57 17.53
N THR A 272 19.01 -16.31 17.14
CA THR A 272 19.93 -15.90 16.07
C THR A 272 19.21 -15.81 14.73
N ASN A 273 18.40 -16.80 14.37
CA ASN A 273 17.58 -16.76 13.16
C ASN A 273 16.64 -15.55 13.17
N ASN A 274 15.94 -15.32 14.29
CA ASN A 274 15.03 -14.19 14.44
C ASN A 274 15.74 -12.85 14.29
N PHE A 275 16.94 -12.71 14.85
CA PHE A 275 17.76 -11.52 14.68
C PHE A 275 18.11 -11.28 13.20
N LEU A 276 18.63 -12.29 12.52
CA LEU A 276 19.07 -12.17 11.12
C LEU A 276 17.90 -11.80 10.20
N MET A 277 16.76 -12.47 10.35
CA MET A 277 15.56 -12.19 9.56
C MET A 277 15.00 -10.79 9.85
N ASN A 278 14.92 -10.38 11.12
CA ASN A 278 14.44 -9.04 11.48
C ASN A 278 15.37 -7.95 10.97
N ARG A 279 16.69 -8.17 11.03
CA ARG A 279 17.69 -7.24 10.51
C ARG A 279 17.56 -7.07 8.99
N VAL A 280 17.41 -8.15 8.23
CA VAL A 280 17.37 -8.11 6.76
C VAL A 280 16.02 -7.66 6.23
N TRP A 281 14.91 -8.07 6.86
CA TRP A 281 13.57 -7.91 6.29
C TRP A 281 12.68 -6.91 7.04
N THR A 282 12.54 -7.06 8.37
CA THR A 282 11.64 -6.21 9.18
C THR A 282 12.14 -4.78 9.29
N PHE A 283 13.41 -4.62 9.70
CA PHE A 283 14.02 -3.31 9.96
C PHE A 283 15.00 -2.89 8.87
N ARG A 284 15.44 -3.82 8.00
CA ARG A 284 16.41 -3.57 6.91
C ARG A 284 17.64 -2.78 7.39
N SER A 285 18.14 -3.13 8.57
CA SER A 285 19.10 -2.32 9.31
C SER A 285 20.52 -2.42 8.74
N LYS A 286 21.18 -1.28 8.61
CA LYS A 286 22.59 -1.17 8.20
C LYS A 286 23.55 -0.92 9.39
N GLY A 287 23.06 -0.99 10.63
CA GLY A 287 23.87 -0.77 11.84
C GLY A 287 24.96 -1.82 12.05
N ARG A 288 25.84 -1.61 13.05
CA ARG A 288 26.89 -2.59 13.41
C ARG A 288 26.25 -3.89 13.91
N ILE A 289 26.51 -4.99 13.21
CA ILE A 289 25.84 -6.28 13.46
C ILE A 289 26.07 -6.80 14.89
N GLN A 290 27.30 -6.69 15.41
CA GLN A 290 27.66 -7.20 16.74
C GLN A 290 26.90 -6.50 17.87
N VAL A 291 26.79 -5.17 17.81
CA VAL A 291 26.08 -4.37 18.81
C VAL A 291 24.59 -4.70 18.80
N GLN A 292 23.99 -4.75 17.61
CA GLN A 292 22.56 -5.06 17.48
C GLN A 292 22.24 -6.50 17.86
N TYR A 293 23.13 -7.45 17.57
CA TYR A 293 22.96 -8.83 17.98
C TYR A 293 22.96 -8.94 19.51
N PHE A 294 23.92 -8.29 20.18
CA PHE A 294 23.98 -8.27 21.65
C PHE A 294 22.72 -7.65 22.27
N GLN A 295 22.29 -6.50 21.76
CA GLN A 295 21.06 -5.84 22.22
C GLN A 295 19.83 -6.73 22.00
N PHE A 296 19.70 -7.34 20.81
CA PHE A 296 18.58 -8.24 20.49
C PHE A 296 18.54 -9.46 21.41
N MET A 297 19.69 -10.07 21.69
CA MET A 297 19.78 -11.19 22.62
C MET A 297 19.39 -10.78 24.05
N LEU A 298 19.83 -9.61 24.51
CA LEU A 298 19.45 -9.07 25.82
C LEU A 298 17.94 -8.85 25.91
N VAL A 299 17.33 -8.25 24.88
CA VAL A 299 15.87 -8.08 24.81
C VAL A 299 15.16 -9.43 24.76
N SER A 300 15.70 -10.42 24.06
CA SER A 300 15.08 -11.76 23.96
C SER A 300 15.07 -12.49 25.31
N VAL A 301 16.18 -12.42 26.07
CA VAL A 301 16.26 -12.99 27.42
C VAL A 301 15.38 -12.22 28.40
N ALA A 302 15.41 -10.89 28.37
CA ALA A 302 14.53 -10.06 29.19
C ALA A 302 13.05 -10.32 28.88
N GLY A 303 12.71 -10.50 27.61
CA GLY A 303 11.38 -10.87 27.15
C GLY A 303 10.92 -12.22 27.71
N LEU A 304 11.79 -13.22 27.73
CA LEU A 304 11.48 -14.52 28.36
C LEU A 304 11.14 -14.36 29.85
N MET A 305 11.94 -13.61 30.59
CA MET A 305 11.69 -13.34 32.01
C MET A 305 10.38 -12.58 32.22
N LEU A 306 10.13 -11.56 31.40
CA LEU A 306 8.88 -10.80 31.43
C LEU A 306 7.67 -11.69 31.11
N ASN A 307 7.81 -12.64 30.19
CA ASN A 307 6.74 -13.57 29.86
C ASN A 307 6.33 -14.43 31.05
N LEU A 308 7.30 -14.93 31.83
CA LEU A 308 7.02 -15.68 33.06
C LEU A 308 6.32 -14.81 34.12
N ILE A 309 6.74 -13.56 34.28
CA ILE A 309 6.13 -12.61 35.21
C ILE A 309 4.68 -12.31 34.81
N VAL A 310 4.43 -12.03 33.54
CA VAL A 310 3.09 -11.73 33.01
C VAL A 310 2.20 -12.97 33.11
N LEU A 311 2.71 -14.15 32.76
CA LEU A 311 1.98 -15.41 32.90
C LEU A 311 1.55 -15.65 34.35
N LYS A 312 2.49 -15.51 35.30
CA LYS A 312 2.20 -15.66 36.73
C LYS A 312 1.11 -14.69 37.17
N PHE A 313 1.22 -13.42 36.84
CA PHE A 313 0.21 -12.41 37.16
C PHE A 313 -1.16 -12.74 36.56
N LEU A 314 -1.21 -13.19 35.30
CA LEU A 314 -2.47 -13.55 34.65
C LEU A 314 -3.17 -14.72 35.36
N VAL A 315 -2.42 -15.76 35.70
CA VAL A 315 -2.93 -16.99 36.30
C VAL A 315 -3.29 -16.82 37.77
N GLU A 316 -2.43 -16.15 38.55
CA GLU A 316 -2.58 -16.08 40.02
C GLU A 316 -3.42 -14.88 40.49
N GLU A 317 -3.46 -13.78 39.73
CA GLU A 317 -4.10 -12.54 40.18
C GLU A 317 -5.27 -12.12 39.27
N PHE A 318 -5.03 -11.92 37.97
CA PHE A 318 -5.98 -11.26 37.07
C PHE A 318 -7.25 -12.07 36.80
N PHE A 319 -7.11 -13.33 36.35
CA PHE A 319 -8.27 -14.17 36.05
C PHE A 319 -9.03 -14.62 37.30
N PRO A 320 -8.36 -14.97 38.42
CA PRO A 320 -9.05 -15.20 39.69
C PRO A 320 -9.87 -13.98 40.16
N TRP A 321 -9.32 -12.77 40.03
CA TRP A 321 -10.05 -11.53 40.35
C TRP A 321 -11.31 -11.34 39.48
N LEU A 322 -11.29 -11.77 38.23
CA LEU A 322 -12.45 -11.78 37.33
C LEU A 322 -13.47 -12.90 37.62
N GLY A 323 -13.24 -13.72 38.65
CA GLY A 323 -14.10 -14.85 39.02
C GLY A 323 -13.86 -16.12 38.19
N PHE A 324 -12.81 -16.16 37.37
CA PHE A 324 -12.40 -17.37 36.65
C PHE A 324 -11.45 -18.19 37.55
N SER A 325 -12.02 -19.02 38.42
CA SER A 325 -11.29 -20.03 39.21
C SER A 325 -12.05 -21.36 39.21
N GLY A 326 -11.38 -22.50 38.98
CA GLY A 326 -12.01 -23.84 38.97
C GLY A 326 -11.59 -24.75 37.80
N ASP A 327 -12.21 -25.95 37.73
CA ASP A 327 -11.94 -27.20 36.96
C ASP A 327 -11.39 -27.12 35.52
N ARG A 328 -11.24 -25.95 34.92
CA ARG A 328 -10.59 -25.69 33.61
C ARG A 328 -9.24 -24.99 33.75
N ALA A 329 -8.49 -25.28 34.81
CA ALA A 329 -7.17 -24.68 35.08
C ALA A 329 -6.23 -24.76 33.87
N SER A 330 -6.16 -25.91 33.19
CA SER A 330 -5.30 -26.10 32.02
C SER A 330 -5.67 -25.21 30.81
N ILE A 331 -6.96 -24.97 30.58
CA ILE A 331 -7.43 -24.09 29.49
C ILE A 331 -7.09 -22.63 29.81
N LEU A 332 -7.30 -22.23 31.07
CA LEU A 332 -7.02 -20.87 31.53
C LEU A 332 -5.52 -20.58 31.52
N GLU A 333 -4.69 -21.52 31.95
CA GLU A 333 -3.22 -21.43 31.90
C GLU A 333 -2.73 -21.34 30.45
N THR A 334 -3.25 -22.18 29.56
CA THR A 334 -2.89 -22.15 28.13
C THR A 334 -3.28 -20.82 27.49
N PHE A 335 -4.47 -20.30 27.78
CA PHE A 335 -4.92 -19.00 27.29
C PHE A 335 -4.09 -17.85 27.87
N SER A 336 -3.74 -17.91 29.16
CA SER A 336 -2.88 -16.95 29.84
C SER A 336 -1.48 -16.93 29.24
N ASN A 337 -0.93 -18.11 28.91
CA ASN A 337 0.36 -18.24 28.24
C ASN A 337 0.32 -17.62 26.84
N PHE A 338 -0.74 -17.89 26.06
CA PHE A 338 -0.92 -17.25 24.76
C PHE A 338 -0.98 -15.72 24.87
N LEU A 339 -1.74 -15.19 25.84
CA LEU A 339 -1.87 -13.76 26.07
C LEU A 339 -0.55 -13.13 26.54
N ALA A 340 0.18 -13.80 27.44
CA ALA A 340 1.50 -13.38 27.89
C ALA A 340 2.49 -13.31 26.71
N ILE A 341 2.52 -14.33 25.84
CA ILE A 341 3.37 -14.36 24.64
C ILE A 341 3.02 -13.18 23.73
N LEU A 342 1.73 -12.92 23.51
CA LEU A 342 1.28 -11.80 22.67
C LEU A 342 1.73 -10.45 23.24
N LEU A 343 1.47 -10.19 24.52
CA LEU A 343 1.84 -8.92 25.17
C LEU A 343 3.36 -8.70 25.18
N VAL A 344 4.13 -9.74 25.54
CA VAL A 344 5.59 -9.67 25.56
C VAL A 344 6.15 -9.53 24.15
N SER A 345 5.54 -10.13 23.13
CA SER A 345 6.00 -9.95 21.75
C SER A 345 5.85 -8.50 21.28
N ILE A 346 4.78 -7.79 21.71
CA ILE A 346 4.59 -6.36 21.45
C ILE A 346 5.65 -5.54 22.18
N PHE A 347 5.91 -5.85 23.46
CA PHE A 347 6.98 -5.20 24.23
C PHE A 347 8.35 -5.38 23.55
N ASN A 348 8.72 -6.62 23.23
CA ASN A 348 9.97 -6.96 22.56
C ASN A 348 10.10 -6.23 21.21
N PHE A 349 9.01 -6.12 20.45
CA PHE A 349 8.98 -5.37 19.21
C PHE A 349 9.32 -3.89 19.43
N PHE A 350 8.69 -3.21 20.39
CA PHE A 350 8.94 -1.79 20.63
C PHE A 350 10.34 -1.54 21.18
N VAL A 351 10.82 -2.34 22.14
CA VAL A 351 12.19 -2.21 22.65
C VAL A 351 13.21 -2.40 21.54
N ASN A 352 13.05 -3.43 20.70
CA ASN A 352 13.96 -3.61 19.56
C ASN A 352 13.86 -2.48 18.53
N SER A 353 12.65 -1.95 18.30
CA SER A 353 12.45 -0.85 17.34
C SER A 353 13.12 0.44 17.80
N PHE A 354 13.02 0.79 19.09
CA PHE A 354 13.54 2.05 19.64
C PHE A 354 14.97 1.97 20.15
N TRP A 355 15.48 0.78 20.48
CA TRP A 355 16.83 0.62 21.04
C TRP A 355 17.78 -0.12 20.09
N THR A 356 17.43 -1.35 19.70
CA THR A 356 18.28 -2.20 18.84
C THR A 356 18.41 -1.65 17.41
N PHE A 357 17.31 -1.16 16.85
CA PHE A 357 17.22 -0.68 15.47
C PHE A 357 16.91 0.84 15.38
N SER A 358 17.29 1.60 16.42
CA SER A 358 16.97 3.03 16.58
C SER A 358 17.33 3.90 15.38
N LYS A 359 18.52 3.71 14.78
CA LYS A 359 19.02 4.49 13.65
C LYS A 359 18.20 4.37 12.37
N ASP A 360 17.37 3.34 12.25
CA ASP A 360 16.52 3.12 11.07
C ASP A 360 15.10 3.70 11.25
N MET A 361 14.74 4.11 12.47
CA MET A 361 13.49 4.80 12.78
C MET A 361 13.55 6.30 12.45
N GLU A 362 14.71 6.94 12.59
CA GLU A 362 14.93 8.36 12.27
C GLU A 362 14.80 8.69 10.77
N ARG A 363 14.81 7.69 9.88
CA ARG A 363 14.64 7.88 8.43
C ARG A 363 13.19 7.81 7.95
N GLN A 364 12.24 7.51 8.85
CA GLN A 364 10.84 7.26 8.50
C GLN A 364 9.85 8.25 9.12
N VAL A 365 10.33 9.10 10.03
CA VAL A 365 9.63 10.28 10.57
C VAL A 365 10.20 11.50 9.84
#